data_AF-A6PW19-F1
#
_entry.id   AF-A6PW19-F1
#
_cell.length_a   1.000
_cell.length_b   1.000
_cell.length_c   1.000
_cell.angle_alpha   90.00
_cell.angle_beta   90.00
_cell.angle_gamma   90.00
#
_symmetry.space_group_name_H-M   'P 1'
#
loop_
_entity.id
_entity.type
_entity.pdbx_description
1 polymer ?
#
loop_
_entity_poly.entity_id
_entity_poly.type
_entity_poly.pdbx_seq_one_letter_code
_entity_poly.pdbx_strand_id
1 'polypeptide(L)'
;MAGRVKWVTDIEKSVLINNFEKRGWIQVTENEDWNFYWMSVQTIRNVFSVETGYRLSDDQIVNHFPNHYELTRKDLMVKNIKRYRKELE
;
A
#
# COMPACT_ATOMS: atom_id res chain seq x y z
N MET A 1 -19.61 7.01 17.78
CA MET A 1 -18.35 7.75 17.54
C MET A 1 -17.50 6.86 16.67
N ALA A 2 -17.04 7.31 15.50
CA ALA A 2 -16.04 6.55 14.75
C ALA A 2 -14.80 6.42 15.66
N GLY A 3 -14.30 5.20 15.84
CA GLY A 3 -13.10 4.94 16.65
C GLY A 3 -11.91 5.72 16.13
N ARG A 4 -10.90 5.97 16.98
CA ARG A 4 -9.64 6.56 16.52
C ARG A 4 -8.96 5.58 15.56
N VAL A 5 -8.58 6.05 14.38
CA VAL A 5 -7.88 5.26 13.36
C VAL A 5 -6.58 4.72 13.92
N LYS A 6 -6.34 3.42 13.74
CA LYS A 6 -5.09 2.75 14.11
C LYS A 6 -4.18 2.64 12.89
N TRP A 7 -2.91 2.97 13.06
CA TRP A 7 -1.93 3.00 11.97
C TRP A 7 -0.66 2.21 12.25
N VAL A 8 -0.06 1.72 11.17
CA VAL A 8 1.21 0.98 11.15
C VAL A 8 2.09 1.54 10.03
N THR A 9 3.41 1.51 10.22
CA THR A 9 4.37 1.72 9.12
C THR A 9 5.64 0.91 9.35
N ASP A 10 6.22 0.37 8.28
CA ASP A 10 7.54 -0.27 8.25
C ASP A 10 8.62 0.70 7.73
N ILE A 11 8.27 1.99 7.57
CA ILE A 11 9.17 3.03 7.08
C ILE A 11 9.27 4.16 8.11
N GLU A 12 10.47 4.39 8.64
CA GLU A 12 10.74 5.52 9.50
C GLU A 12 10.85 6.82 8.70
N LYS A 13 9.71 7.49 8.51
CA LYS A 13 9.63 8.85 7.95
C LYS A 13 8.90 9.77 8.90
N SER A 14 9.63 10.73 9.46
CA SER A 14 9.11 11.71 10.41
C SER A 14 7.86 12.44 9.89
N VAL A 15 7.80 12.74 8.59
CA VAL A 15 6.64 13.39 7.96
C VAL A 15 5.37 12.55 8.08
N LEU A 16 5.47 11.23 7.97
CA LEU A 16 4.31 10.32 8.11
C LEU A 16 3.87 10.24 9.57
N ILE A 17 4.82 9.95 10.47
CA ILE A 17 4.57 9.79 11.91
C ILE A 17 3.93 11.06 12.48
N ASN A 18 4.56 12.22 12.26
CA ASN A 18 4.06 13.52 12.72
C ASN A 18 2.65 13.84 12.18
N ASN A 19 2.32 13.36 10.97
CA ASN A 19 1.04 13.60 10.33
C ASN A 19 -0.08 12.75 10.94
N PHE A 20 0.22 11.49 11.27
CA PHE A 20 -0.71 10.57 11.95
C PHE A 20 -0.95 11.01 13.40
N GLU A 21 0.11 11.36 14.13
CA GLU A 21 0.01 11.87 15.50
C GLU A 21 -0.82 13.16 15.59
N LYS A 22 -0.61 14.11 14.68
CA LYS A 22 -1.41 15.35 14.60
C LYS A 22 -2.90 15.09 14.31
N ARG A 23 -3.25 13.95 13.71
CA ARG A 23 -4.64 13.53 13.49
C ARG A 23 -5.24 12.78 14.69
N GLY A 24 -4.45 12.54 15.74
CA GLY A 24 -4.84 11.74 16.90
C GLY A 24 -5.00 10.25 16.56
N TRP A 25 -4.34 9.78 15.49
CA TRP A 25 -4.33 8.36 15.15
C TRP A 25 -3.42 7.58 16.12
N ILE A 26 -3.76 6.32 16.38
CA ILE A 26 -3.07 5.47 17.36
C ILE A 26 -2.09 4.57 16.63
N GLN A 27 -0.81 4.63 16.97
CA GLN A 27 0.17 3.70 16.44
C GLN A 27 -0.04 2.31 17.06
N VAL A 28 -0.06 1.27 16.23
CA VAL A 28 -0.11 -0.14 16.66
C VAL A 28 0.96 -0.94 15.91
N THR A 29 1.14 -2.20 16.29
CA THR A 29 2.03 -3.14 15.59
C THR A 29 1.28 -3.90 14.49
N GLU A 30 2.01 -4.50 13.55
CA GLU A 30 1.43 -5.25 12.43
C GLU A 30 0.65 -6.51 12.85
N ASN A 31 0.86 -7.01 14.07
CA ASN A 31 0.17 -8.18 14.63
C ASN A 31 -1.13 -7.80 15.36
N GLU A 32 -1.41 -6.51 15.49
CA GLU A 32 -2.65 -6.00 16.09
C GLU A 32 -3.69 -5.67 15.02
N ASP A 33 -4.91 -5.38 15.46
CA ASP A 33 -5.95 -4.83 14.60
C ASP A 33 -5.59 -3.40 14.17
N TRP A 34 -5.47 -3.15 12.86
CA TRP A 34 -5.08 -1.88 12.28
C TRP A 34 -6.00 -1.47 11.13
N ASN A 35 -6.13 -0.16 10.89
CA ASN A 35 -6.97 0.36 9.80
C ASN A 35 -6.14 0.89 8.63
N PHE A 36 -4.98 1.50 8.90
CA PHE A 36 -4.13 2.07 7.87
C PHE A 36 -2.67 1.63 8.00
N TYR A 37 -2.13 0.98 6.99
CA TYR A 37 -0.73 0.58 6.96
C TYR A 37 0.00 1.30 5.82
N TRP A 38 0.90 2.22 6.18
CA TRP A 38 1.88 2.75 5.24
C TRP A 38 3.07 1.78 5.08
N MET A 39 2.99 0.93 4.06
CA MET A 39 3.97 -0.11 3.78
C MET A 39 5.05 0.34 2.80
N SER A 40 6.22 -0.27 2.90
CA SER A 40 7.26 -0.25 1.87
C SER A 40 6.84 -1.07 0.65
N VAL A 41 7.52 -0.80 -0.48
CA VAL A 41 7.31 -1.56 -1.73
C VAL A 41 7.62 -3.04 -1.55
N GLN A 42 8.57 -3.39 -0.68
CA GLN A 42 8.92 -4.79 -0.43
C GLN A 42 7.80 -5.51 0.33
N THR A 43 7.30 -4.91 1.40
CA THR A 43 6.24 -5.49 2.24
C THR A 43 4.95 -5.65 1.45
N ILE A 44 4.52 -4.63 0.71
CA ILE A 44 3.27 -4.73 -0.05
C ILE A 44 3.32 -5.80 -1.15
N ARG A 45 4.48 -6.03 -1.78
CA ARG A 45 4.63 -7.10 -2.77
C ARG A 45 4.42 -8.48 -2.16
N ASN A 46 4.87 -8.68 -0.92
CA ASN A 46 4.63 -9.92 -0.19
C ASN A 46 3.15 -10.06 0.20
N VAL A 47 2.54 -8.97 0.66
CA VAL A 47 1.11 -8.92 1.04
C VAL A 47 0.19 -9.26 -0.14
N PHE A 48 0.49 -8.75 -1.34
CA PHE A 48 -0.28 -9.07 -2.56
C PHE A 48 0.20 -10.32 -3.29
N SER A 49 1.22 -11.02 -2.81
CA SER A 49 1.67 -12.26 -3.42
C SER A 49 0.60 -13.34 -3.27
N VAL A 50 0.31 -14.05 -4.35
CA VAL A 50 -0.64 -15.18 -4.33
C VAL A 50 -0.17 -16.27 -3.36
N GLU A 51 1.15 -16.40 -3.18
CA GLU A 51 1.76 -17.42 -2.32
C GLU A 51 1.46 -17.22 -0.83
N THR A 52 1.30 -15.97 -0.39
CA THR A 52 0.99 -15.68 1.03
C THR A 52 -0.48 -15.92 1.35
N GLY A 53 -1.36 -15.93 0.34
CA GLY A 53 -2.81 -16.11 0.50
C GLY A 53 -3.47 -15.01 1.33
N TYR A 54 -2.75 -13.93 1.63
CA TYR A 54 -3.21 -12.88 2.52
C TYR A 54 -4.30 -12.04 1.85
N ARG A 55 -5.37 -11.73 2.60
CA ARG A 55 -6.47 -10.87 2.15
C ARG A 55 -6.69 -9.78 3.17
N LEU A 56 -6.70 -8.54 2.68
CA LEU A 56 -7.04 -7.36 3.45
C LEU A 56 -8.54 -7.38 3.79
N SER A 57 -8.89 -6.98 5.01
CA SER A 57 -10.27 -6.70 5.43
C SER A 57 -10.79 -5.41 4.80
N ASP A 58 -12.11 -5.22 4.76
CA ASP A 58 -12.75 -4.04 4.17
C ASP A 58 -12.37 -2.72 4.85
N ASP A 59 -11.97 -2.77 6.12
CA ASP A 59 -11.54 -1.63 6.93
C ASP A 59 -10.02 -1.41 6.93
N GLN A 60 -9.27 -2.26 6.20
CA GLN A 60 -7.82 -2.17 6.04
C GLN A 60 -7.46 -1.43 4.76
N ILE A 61 -6.69 -0.36 4.92
CA ILE A 61 -6.23 0.50 3.83
C ILE A 61 -4.70 0.47 3.78
N VAL A 62 -4.17 0.32 2.57
CA VAL A 62 -2.73 0.34 2.28
C VAL A 62 -2.40 1.39 1.21
N ASN A 63 -1.17 1.89 1.22
CA ASN A 63 -0.70 2.99 0.37
C ASN A 63 -0.28 2.59 -1.06
N HIS A 64 -0.55 1.35 -1.48
CA HIS A 64 -0.02 0.78 -2.73
C HIS A 64 -1.06 -0.10 -3.44
N PHE A 65 -1.12 -0.01 -4.76
CA PHE A 65 -1.90 -0.94 -5.59
C PHE A 65 -1.08 -2.20 -5.93
N PRO A 66 -1.72 -3.38 -6.07
CA PRO A 66 -1.03 -4.65 -6.38
C PRO A 66 -0.14 -4.60 -7.62
N ASN A 67 -0.61 -3.95 -8.67
CA ASN A 67 0.04 -3.87 -9.98
C ASN A 67 0.75 -2.53 -10.24
N HIS A 68 1.15 -1.80 -9.19
CA HIS A 68 1.82 -0.49 -9.32
C HIS A 68 3.07 -0.54 -10.22
N TYR A 69 3.72 -1.70 -10.34
CA TYR A 69 4.93 -1.88 -11.15
C TYR A 69 4.68 -1.83 -12.66
N GLU A 70 3.45 -2.07 -13.14
CA GLU A 70 3.08 -2.04 -14.57
C GLU A 70 3.37 -0.69 -15.23
N LEU A 71 3.28 0.40 -14.46
CA LEU A 71 3.50 1.77 -14.92
C LEU A 71 4.67 2.47 -14.22
N THR A 72 5.34 1.84 -13.26
CA THR A 72 6.51 2.47 -12.58
C THR A 72 7.84 1.83 -13.00
N ARG A 73 7.82 0.61 -13.56
CA ARG A 73 9.00 0.00 -14.19
C ARG A 73 9.10 0.41 -15.66
N LYS A 74 10.25 0.97 -16.06
CA LYS A 74 10.47 1.50 -17.42
C LYS A 74 10.26 0.45 -18.51
N ASP A 75 10.73 -0.77 -18.31
CA ASP A 75 10.59 -1.88 -19.25
C ASP A 75 9.13 -2.30 -19.45
N LEU A 76 8.35 -2.37 -18.37
CA LEU A 76 6.92 -2.69 -18.42
C LEU A 76 6.10 -1.53 -18.99
N MET A 77 6.37 -0.30 -18.58
CA MET A 77 5.70 0.89 -19.09
C MET A 77 5.81 0.96 -20.61
N VAL A 78 7.01 0.80 -21.18
CA VAL A 78 7.20 0.82 -22.64
C VAL A 78 6.42 -0.31 -23.33
N LYS A 79 6.45 -1.52 -22.77
CA LYS A 79 5.68 -2.65 -23.32
C LYS A 79 4.16 -2.39 -23.29
N ASN A 80 3.65 -1.88 -22.17
CA ASN A 80 2.23 -1.61 -21.97
C ASN A 80 1.73 -0.48 -22.88
N ILE A 81 2.49 0.61 -23.01
CA ILE A 81 2.14 1.70 -23.94
C ILE A 81 2.17 1.22 -25.40
N LYS A 82 3.15 0.41 -25.80
CA LYS A 82 3.20 -0.17 -27.15
C LYS A 82 2.00 -1.07 -27.43
N ARG A 83 1.65 -1.95 -26.48
CA ARG A 83 0.46 -2.81 -26.58
C ARG A 83 -0.82 -1.99 -26.73
N TYR A 84 -1.00 -0.99 -25.86
CA TYR A 84 -2.15 -0.09 -25.89
C TYR A 84 -2.29 0.63 -27.24
N ARG A 85 -1.21 1.17 -27.81
CA ARG A 85 -1.26 1.83 -29.12
C ARG A 85 -1.66 0.88 -30.24
N LYS A 86 -1.17 -0.37 -30.21
CA LYS A 86 -1.52 -1.39 -31.21
C LYS A 86 -2.99 -1.80 -31.14
N GLU A 87 -3.60 -1.79 -29.95
CA GLU A 87 -5.03 -2.12 -29.77
C GLU A 87 -5.97 -1.00 -30.25
N LEU A 88 -5.45 0.22 -30.44
CA LEU A 88 -6.20 1.36 -30.97
C LEU A 88 -6.10 1.53 -32.50
N GLU A 89 -5.20 0.78 -33.15
CA GLU A 89 -5.06 0.69 -34.61
C GLU A 89 -5.96 -0.43 -35.16
#